data_AF-A0A2V5N509-F1
#
_entry.id   AF-A0A2V5N509-F1
#
_cell.length_a   1.000
_cell.length_b   1.000
_cell.length_c   1.000
_cell.angle_alpha   90.00
_cell.angle_beta   90.00
_cell.angle_gamma   90.00
#
_symmetry.space_group_name_H-M   'P 1'
#
loop_
_entity.id
_entity.type
_entity.pdbx_description
1 polymer ?
#
loop_
_entity_poly.entity_id
_entity_poly.type
_entity_poly.pdbx_seq_one_letter_code
_entity_poly.pdbx_strand_id
1 'polypeptide(L)' 'MAIKVGMISLGCAKNLVDAEIMLGSVLERGMEITSSAEDADVLVVNTCAFIDSAKEESIDAILEAHQK' A
#
# COMPACT_ATOMS: atom_id res chain seq x y z
N MET A 1 -21.47 1.77 -2.14
CA MET A 1 -20.33 0.88 -1.84
C MET A 1 -19.21 1.76 -1.30
N ALA A 2 -18.57 1.35 -0.21
CA ALA A 2 -17.37 2.05 0.27
C ALA A 2 -16.18 1.65 -0.61
N ILE A 3 -15.27 2.59 -0.86
CA ILE A 3 -14.03 2.32 -1.61
C ILE A 3 -13.14 1.45 -0.71
N LYS A 4 -12.63 0.33 -1.25
CA LYS A 4 -11.69 -0.57 -0.59
C LYS A 4 -10.25 -0.19 -0.93
N VAL A 5 -9.44 0.04 0.09
CA VAL A 5 -8.04 0.42 -0.04
C VAL A 5 -7.15 -0.73 0.44
N GLY A 6 -6.25 -1.18 -0.44
CA GLY A 6 -5.15 -2.09 -0.11
C GLY A 6 -3.86 -1.32 0.14
N MET A 7 -2.98 -1.86 0.98
CA MET A 7 -1.68 -1.25 1.31
C MET A 7 -0.56 -2.29 1.24
N ILE A 8 0.47 -2.01 0.46
CA ILE A 8 1.74 -2.73 0.44
C ILE A 8 2.79 -1.77 1.02
N SER A 9 3.36 -2.11 2.18
CA SER A 9 4.38 -1.31 2.83
C SER A 9 5.74 -2.00 2.73
N LEU A 10 6.68 -1.34 2.06
CA LEU A 10 8.05 -1.76 1.81
C LEU A 10 9.05 -0.80 2.48
N GLY A 11 10.33 -1.14 2.47
CA GLY A 11 11.38 -0.32 3.06
C GLY A 11 11.61 -0.63 4.53
N CYS A 12 11.43 0.36 5.42
CA CYS A 12 11.80 0.21 6.83
C CYS A 12 10.62 0.46 7.79
N ALA A 13 10.89 0.32 9.10
CA ALA A 13 9.89 0.53 10.14
C ALA A 13 9.20 1.91 10.07
N LYS A 14 9.87 2.93 9.53
CA LYS A 14 9.24 4.25 9.32
C LYS A 14 8.11 4.18 8.30
N ASN A 15 8.31 3.48 7.18
CA ASN A 15 7.27 3.30 6.17
C ASN A 15 6.08 2.54 6.75
N LEU A 16 6.31 1.53 7.60
CA LEU A 16 5.23 0.80 8.26
C LEU A 16 4.38 1.72 9.15
N VAL A 17 5.01 2.53 10.00
CA VAL A 17 4.29 3.49 10.86
C VAL A 17 3.53 4.53 10.00
N ASP A 18 4.16 5.06 8.95
CA ASP A 18 3.51 6.00 8.05
C ASP A 18 2.29 5.34 7.35
N ALA A 19 2.38 4.05 6.98
CA ALA A 19 1.27 3.29 6.39
C ALA A 19 0.10 3.09 7.37
N GLU A 20 0.37 2.77 8.65
CA GLU A 20 -0.67 2.65 9.68
C GLU A 20 -1.44 3.96 9.89
N ILE A 21 -0.73 5.10 9.86
CA ILE A 21 -1.34 6.43 9.91
C ILE A 21 -2.24 6.69 8.69
N MET A 22 -1.77 6.33 7.50
CA MET A 22 -2.57 6.44 6.27
C MET A 22 -3.83 5.56 6.34
N LEU A 23 -3.72 4.33 6.83
CA LEU A 23 -4.85 3.42 7.03
C LEU A 23 -5.86 3.95 8.06
N GLY A 24 -5.39 4.59 9.13
CA GLY A 24 -6.26 5.32 10.05
C GLY A 24 -7.08 6.40 9.34
N SER A 25 -6.43 7.20 8.50
CA SER A 25 -7.09 8.24 7.69
C SER A 25 -8.10 7.67 6.68
N VAL A 26 -7.86 6.46 6.17
CA VAL A 26 -8.79 5.76 5.28
C VAL A 26 -10.09 5.44 6.02
N LEU A 27 -9.99 4.87 7.22
CA LEU A 27 -11.14 4.52 8.05
C LEU A 27 -11.94 5.76 8.49
N GLU A 28 -11.26 6.85 8.87
CA GLU A 28 -11.90 8.12 9.25
C GLU A 28 -12.74 8.73 8.13
N ARG A 29 -12.41 8.43 6.86
CA ARG A 29 -13.12 8.89 5.67
C ARG A 29 -14.25 7.96 5.23
N GLY A 30 -14.53 6.89 5.99
CA GLY A 30 -15.59 5.93 5.67
C GLY A 30 -15.26 4.98 4.52
N MET A 31 -13.97 4.83 4.19
CA MET A 31 -13.48 3.81 3.26
C MET A 31 -13.16 2.52 4.03
N GLU A 32 -13.07 1.41 3.32
CA GLU A 32 -12.75 0.09 3.87
C GLU A 32 -11.28 -0.27 3.59
N ILE A 33 -10.68 -1.06 4.46
CA ILE A 33 -9.33 -1.62 4.25
C ILE A 33 -9.47 -3.08 3.84
N THR A 34 -8.70 -3.50 2.84
CA THR A 34 -8.58 -4.91 2.44
C THR A 34 -7.13 -5.36 2.50
N SER A 35 -6.91 -6.61 2.92
CA SER A 35 -5.61 -7.27 2.86
C SER A 35 -5.35 -7.96 1.51
N SER A 36 -6.37 -8.04 0.66
CA SER A 36 -6.31 -8.64 -0.67
C SER A 36 -6.20 -7.53 -1.71
N ALA A 37 -5.11 -7.52 -2.46
CA ALA A 37 -4.91 -6.58 -3.57
C ALA A 37 -5.97 -6.76 -4.68
N GLU A 38 -6.50 -7.97 -4.83
CA GLU A 38 -7.53 -8.30 -5.84
C GLU A 38 -8.90 -7.71 -5.48
N ASP A 39 -9.15 -7.51 -4.18
CA ASP A 39 -10.40 -6.93 -3.68
C ASP A 39 -10.32 -5.40 -3.49
N ALA A 40 -9.18 -4.79 -3.83
CA ALA A 40 -8.93 -3.36 -3.62
C ALA A 40 -9.38 -2.55 -4.83
N ASP A 41 -10.18 -1.50 -4.59
CA ASP A 41 -10.47 -0.48 -5.61
C ASP A 41 -9.25 0.42 -5.84
N VAL A 42 -8.44 0.62 -4.80
CA VAL A 42 -7.20 1.40 -4.81
C VAL A 42 -6.12 0.63 -4.05
N LEU A 43 -4.97 0.43 -4.69
CA LEU A 43 -3.79 -0.17 -4.06
C LEU A 43 -2.71 0.91 -3.85
N VAL A 44 -2.24 1.07 -2.62
CA VAL A 44 -1.15 1.98 -2.26
C VAL A 44 0.12 1.17 -2.04
N VAL A 45 1.19 1.49 -2.79
CA VAL A 45 2.54 0.95 -2.57
C VAL A 45 3.38 2.03 -1.87
N ASN A 46 3.64 1.85 -0.59
CA ASN A 46 4.46 2.74 0.23
C ASN A 46 5.88 2.20 0.33
N THR A 47 6.88 2.96 -0.12
CA THR A 47 8.29 2.52 -0.13
C THR A 47 9.25 3.65 0.24
N CYS A 48 10.52 3.32 0.42
CA CYS A 48 11.60 4.27 0.64
C CYS A 48 12.33 4.58 -0.67
N ALA A 49 12.47 5.87 -1.01
CA ALA A 49 13.20 6.30 -2.20
C ALA A 49 14.74 6.21 -2.06
N PHE A 50 15.25 6.00 -0.84
CA PHE A 50 16.69 6.01 -0.54
C PHE A 50 17.29 4.61 -0.43
N ILE A 51 16.50 3.58 -0.16
CA ILE A 51 16.97 2.20 -0.04
C ILE A 51 16.83 1.55 -1.41
N ASP A 52 17.94 1.07 -1.98
CA ASP A 52 17.95 0.49 -3.32
C ASP A 52 17.06 -0.74 -3.44
N SER A 53 17.12 -1.67 -2.49
CA SER A 53 16.25 -2.86 -2.50
C SER A 53 14.76 -2.47 -2.44
N ALA A 54 14.40 -1.48 -1.61
CA ALA A 54 13.02 -1.03 -1.48
C ALA A 54 12.48 -0.41 -2.78
N LYS A 55 13.34 0.21 -3.59
CA LYS A 55 12.98 0.69 -4.93
C LYS A 55 12.70 -0.48 -5.86
N GLU A 56 13.59 -1.48 -5.91
CA GLU A 56 13.41 -2.68 -6.73
C GLU A 56 12.12 -3.42 -6.34
N GLU A 57 11.94 -3.71 -5.04
CA GLU A 57 10.73 -4.34 -4.48
C GLU A 57 9.45 -3.58 -4.85
N SER A 58 9.50 -2.24 -4.88
CA SER A 58 8.33 -1.43 -5.23
C SER A 58 7.96 -1.51 -6.71
N ILE A 59 8.96 -1.62 -7.58
CA ILE A 59 8.73 -1.78 -9.02
C ILE A 59 8.10 -3.15 -9.26
N ASP A 60 8.64 -4.19 -8.63
CA ASP A 60 8.11 -5.55 -8.73
C ASP A 60 6.66 -5.60 -8.22
N ALA A 61 6.37 -5.02 -7.06
CA ALA A 61 5.01 -4.96 -6.51
C ALA A 61 4.01 -4.25 -7.45
N ILE A 62 4.43 -3.16 -8.11
CA ILE A 62 3.60 -2.44 -9.08
C ILE A 62 3.32 -3.32 -10.31
N LEU A 63 4.34 -4.02 -10.82
CA LEU A 63 4.22 -4.89 -11.98
C LEU A 63 3.36 -6.13 -11.69
N GLU A 64 3.53 -6.75 -10.52
CA GLU A 64 2.71 -7.88 -10.06
C GLU A 64 1.23 -7.50 -9.89
N ALA A 65 0.97 -6.29 -9.37
CA ALA A 65 -0.39 -5.76 -9.24
C ALA A 65 -1.05 -5.44 -10.59
N HIS A 66 -0.27 -5.13 -11.63
CA HIS A 66 -0.78 -4.80 -12.96
C HIS A 66 -0.96 -6.01 -13.88
N GLN A 67 -0.15 -7.06 -13.73
CA GLN A 67 -0.16 -8.24 -14.62
C GLN A 67 -1.27 -9.27 -14.30
N LYS A 68 -2.30 -8.89 -13.54
CA LYS A 68 -3.44 -9.75 -13.20
C LYS A 68 -4.71 -9.31 -13.91
#